data_AF-A0A7X5UB28-F1
#
_entry.id   AF-A0A7X5UB28-F1
#
_cell.length_a   1.000
_cell.length_b   1.000
_cell.length_c   1.000
_cell.angle_alpha   90.00
_cell.angle_beta   90.00
_cell.angle_gamma   90.00
#
_symmetry.space_group_name_H-M   'P 1'
#
loop_
_entity.id
_entity.type
_entity.pdbx_description
1 polymer ?
#
loop_
_entity_poly.entity_id
_entity_poly.type
_entity_poly.pdbx_seq_one_letter_code
_entity_poly.pdbx_strand_id
1 'polypeptide(L)'
;MTTDKTSQITDPAIYEEDKRLYGEAINVVRSTGRVTISVLQRHLRIGYNRAARFIEQMEIEGIVTAPQLNGQRELIQPGASA
;
A
#
# COMPACT_ATOMS: atom_id res chain seq x y z
N MET A 1 3.43 -36.37 14.12
CA MET A 1 4.48 -35.34 14.19
C MET A 1 4.46 -34.61 12.85
N THR A 2 3.54 -33.67 12.67
CA THR A 2 3.34 -32.98 11.38
C THR A 2 3.06 -31.51 11.63
N THR A 3 4.05 -30.84 12.19
CA THR A 3 4.15 -29.38 12.22
C THR A 3 5.33 -29.04 11.32
N ASP A 4 5.04 -28.39 10.19
CA ASP A 4 5.82 -27.34 9.53
C ASP A 4 5.62 -27.38 8.00
N LYS A 5 4.49 -26.86 7.53
CA LYS A 5 4.28 -26.52 6.10
C LYS A 5 3.95 -25.04 5.89
N THR A 6 3.94 -24.25 6.96
CA THR A 6 3.57 -22.82 6.91
C THR A 6 4.80 -21.91 6.72
N SER A 7 6.02 -22.41 6.96
CA SER A 7 7.24 -21.60 6.96
C SER A 7 7.85 -21.30 5.59
N GLN A 8 7.24 -21.74 4.47
CA GLN A 8 7.77 -21.56 3.10
C GLN A 8 6.95 -20.63 2.20
N ILE A 9 5.98 -19.88 2.73
CA ILE A 9 5.02 -19.14 1.89
C ILE A 9 5.51 -17.73 1.51
N THR A 10 6.64 -17.24 2.04
CA THR A 10 7.18 -15.92 1.69
C THR A 10 8.66 -16.03 1.31
N ASP A 11 8.94 -16.10 0.01
CA ASP A 11 10.31 -15.96 -0.49
C ASP A 11 10.87 -14.60 -0.05
N PRO A 12 12.07 -14.54 0.56
CA PRO A 12 12.63 -13.29 1.07
C PRO A 12 12.83 -12.23 -0.02
N ALA A 13 13.05 -12.64 -1.27
CA ALA A 13 13.13 -11.73 -2.41
C ALA A 13 11.81 -11.00 -2.69
N ILE A 14 10.66 -11.67 -2.53
CA ILE A 14 9.33 -11.09 -2.72
C ILE A 14 9.06 -10.03 -1.64
N TYR A 15 9.47 -10.31 -0.40
CA TYR A 15 9.33 -9.35 0.70
C TYR A 15 10.12 -8.05 0.45
N GLU A 16 11.37 -8.16 0.00
CA GLU A 16 12.19 -6.98 -0.31
C GLU A 16 11.66 -6.20 -1.53
N GLU A 17 11.11 -6.90 -2.53
CA GLU A 17 10.41 -6.27 -3.66
C GLU A 17 9.19 -5.48 -3.18
N ASP A 18 8.31 -6.11 -2.38
CA ASP A 18 7.10 -5.47 -1.85
C ASP A 18 7.44 -4.25 -0.99
N LYS A 19 8.52 -4.31 -0.19
CA LYS A 19 9.01 -3.17 0.60
C LYS A 19 9.45 -2.01 -0.30
N ARG A 20 10.15 -2.29 -1.40
CA ARG A 20 10.54 -1.27 -2.39
C ARG A 20 9.31 -0.67 -3.09
N LEU A 21 8.40 -1.51 -3.55
CA LEU A 21 7.16 -1.09 -4.21
C LEU A 21 6.25 -0.29 -3.27
N TYR A 22 6.20 -0.62 -1.99
CA TYR A 22 5.46 0.14 -0.98
C TYR A 22 6.00 1.57 -0.84
N GLY A 23 7.32 1.73 -0.75
CA GLY A 23 7.95 3.05 -0.73
C GLY A 23 7.63 3.87 -1.98
N GLU A 24 7.63 3.24 -3.15
CA GLU A 24 7.23 3.90 -4.41
C GLU A 24 5.74 4.24 -4.42
N ALA A 25 4.87 3.39 -3.87
CA ALA A 25 3.45 3.64 -3.72
C ALA A 25 3.18 4.92 -2.94
N ILE A 26 3.91 5.15 -1.83
CA ILE A 26 3.81 6.38 -1.04
C ILE A 26 4.16 7.62 -1.89
N ASN A 27 5.19 7.52 -2.73
CA ASN A 27 5.58 8.61 -3.62
C ASN A 27 4.52 8.88 -4.71
N VAL A 28 3.92 7.82 -5.27
CA VAL A 28 2.83 7.93 -6.25
C VAL A 28 1.62 8.63 -5.64
N VAL A 29 1.19 8.23 -4.44
CA VAL A 29 0.05 8.90 -3.80
C VAL A 29 0.37 10.36 -3.50
N ARG A 30 1.55 10.65 -2.92
CA ARG A 30 1.98 12.03 -2.62
C ARG A 30 2.06 12.93 -3.85
N SER A 31 2.51 12.40 -4.99
CA SER A 31 2.62 13.17 -6.24
C SER A 31 1.29 13.35 -6.97
N THR A 32 0.43 12.33 -6.97
CA THR A 32 -0.85 12.38 -7.69
C THR A 32 -1.97 13.00 -6.87
N GLY A 33 -1.86 13.01 -5.53
CA GLY A 33 -2.93 13.38 -4.61
C GLY A 33 -4.08 12.37 -4.55
N ARG A 34 -3.96 11.21 -5.20
CA ARG A 34 -5.04 10.23 -5.36
C ARG A 34 -4.70 8.90 -4.70
N VAL A 35 -5.50 8.48 -3.73
CA VAL A 35 -5.32 7.21 -3.01
C VAL A 35 -6.36 6.19 -3.46
N THR A 36 -6.14 5.59 -4.62
CA THR A 36 -7.01 4.50 -5.12
C THR A 36 -6.20 3.31 -5.61
N ILE A 37 -6.79 2.12 -5.50
CA ILE A 37 -6.14 0.85 -5.91
C ILE A 37 -5.70 0.94 -7.38
N SER A 38 -6.57 1.46 -8.26
CA SER A 38 -6.28 1.59 -9.70
C SER A 38 -5.17 2.59 -10.03
N VAL A 39 -4.87 3.56 -9.15
CA VAL A 39 -3.70 4.44 -9.32
C VAL A 39 -2.43 3.65 -9.08
N LEU A 40 -2.35 2.87 -8.00
CA LEU A 40 -1.18 2.06 -7.69
C LEU A 40 -0.94 0.95 -8.71
N GLN A 41 -1.99 0.25 -9.15
CA GLN A 41 -1.87 -0.80 -10.16
C GLN A 41 -1.24 -0.28 -11.47
N ARG A 42 -1.62 0.92 -11.91
CA ARG A 42 -1.13 1.49 -13.18
C ARG A 42 0.31 2.01 -13.07
N HIS A 43 0.66 2.66 -11.96
CA HIS A 43 2.00 3.24 -11.79
C HIS A 43 3.04 2.15 -11.48
N LEU A 44 2.70 1.21 -10.60
CA LEU A 44 3.64 0.20 -10.10
C LEU A 44 3.56 -1.12 -10.88
N ARG A 45 2.60 -1.26 -11.81
CA ARG A 45 2.34 -2.48 -12.58
C ARG A 45 2.11 -3.72 -11.69
N ILE A 46 1.46 -3.52 -10.55
CA ILE A 46 1.13 -4.57 -9.58
C ILE A 46 -0.33 -5.03 -9.69
N GLY A 47 -0.60 -6.24 -9.20
CA GLY A 47 -1.95 -6.78 -9.09
C GLY A 47 -2.80 -6.09 -8.02
N TYR A 48 -4.12 -6.28 -8.11
CA TYR A 48 -5.12 -5.68 -7.21
C TYR A 48 -4.80 -5.95 -5.73
N ASN A 49 -4.53 -7.20 -5.36
CA ASN A 49 -4.29 -7.59 -3.96
C ASN A 49 -3.07 -6.90 -3.35
N ARG A 50 -1.98 -6.73 -4.10
CA ARG A 50 -0.80 -6.00 -3.61
C ARG A 50 -1.12 -4.53 -3.39
N ALA A 51 -1.78 -3.91 -4.37
CA ALA A 51 -2.19 -2.51 -4.27
C ALA A 51 -3.16 -2.27 -3.09
N ALA A 52 -4.11 -3.17 -2.87
CA ALA A 52 -5.03 -3.11 -1.73
C ALA A 52 -4.28 -3.20 -0.40
N ARG A 53 -3.37 -4.18 -0.25
CA ARG A 53 -2.51 -4.32 0.94
C ARG A 53 -1.66 -3.08 1.21
N PHE A 54 -1.09 -2.46 0.18
CA PHE A 54 -0.32 -1.23 0.35
C PHE A 54 -1.21 -0.08 0.84
N ILE A 55 -2.44 0.04 0.35
CA ILE A 55 -3.37 1.07 0.82
C ILE A 55 -3.80 0.83 2.27
N GLU A 56 -4.08 -0.42 2.64
CA GLU A 56 -4.39 -0.80 4.03
C GLU A 56 -3.20 -0.50 4.96
N GLN A 57 -1.98 -0.80 4.52
CA GLN A 57 -0.78 -0.49 5.29
C GLN A 57 -0.59 1.03 5.46
N MET A 58 -0.82 1.82 4.40
CA MET A 58 -0.80 3.28 4.50
C MET A 58 -1.85 3.83 5.48
N GLU A 59 -3.01 3.18 5.58
CA GLU A 59 -4.05 3.56 6.53
C GLU A 59 -3.60 3.27 7.97
N ILE A 60 -3.04 2.08 8.20
CA ILE A 60 -2.49 1.68 9.50
C ILE A 60 -1.35 2.62 9.94
N GLU A 61 -0.50 3.03 9.00
CA GLU A 61 0.62 3.96 9.25
C GLU A 61 0.16 5.43 9.35
N GLY A 62 -1.13 5.73 9.15
CA GLY A 62 -1.67 7.09 9.22
C GLY A 62 -1.24 8.00 8.07
N ILE A 63 -0.83 7.43 6.94
CA ILE A 63 -0.49 8.16 5.71
C ILE A 63 -1.75 8.53 4.93
N VAL A 64 -2.78 7.67 4.99
CA VAL A 64 -4.06 7.89 4.29
C VAL A 64 -5.22 7.74 5.25
N THR A 65 -6.35 8.38 4.93
CA THR A 65 -7.57 8.29 5.73
C THR A 65 -8.21 6.90 5.64
N ALA A 66 -9.09 6.65 6.60
CA ALA A 66 -10.11 5.62 6.46
C ALA A 66 -10.89 5.79 5.14
N PRO A 67 -11.42 4.71 4.56
CA PRO A 67 -12.24 4.80 3.37
C PRO A 67 -13.52 5.61 3.64
N GLN A 68 -13.84 6.55 2.76
CA GLN A 68 -15.10 7.29 2.75
C GLN A 68 -16.25 6.38 2.27
N LEU A 69 -17.51 6.83 2.40
CA LEU A 69 -18.70 6.07 1.95
C LEU A 69 -18.65 5.64 0.48
N ASN A 70 -17.93 6.38 -0.36
CA ASN A 70 -17.75 6.08 -1.79
C ASN A 70 -16.51 5.22 -2.08
N GLY A 71 -15.82 4.73 -1.04
CA GLY A 71 -14.58 3.96 -1.15
C GLY A 71 -13.34 4.78 -1.48
N GLN A 72 -13.43 6.12 -1.52
CA GLN A 72 -12.27 6.99 -1.72
C GLN A 72 -11.50 7.19 -0.42
N ARG A 73 -10.19 7.43 -0.57
CA ARG A 73 -9.27 7.72 0.53
C ARG A 73 -8.51 8.99 0.17
N GLU A 74 -8.14 9.74 1.19
CA GLU A 74 -7.37 10.97 1.04
C GLU A 74 -6.02 10.84 1.72
N LEU A 75 -5.05 11.65 1.29
CA LEU A 75 -3.74 11.71 1.93
C LEU A 75 -3.80 12.58 3.17
N ILE A 76 -3.27 12.06 4.27
CA ILE A 76 -3.02 12.85 5.46
C ILE A 76 -1.69 13.56 5.22
N GLN A 77 -1.74 14.84 4.85
CA GLN A 77 -0.53 15.65 4.82
C GLN A 77 -0.11 15.97 6.25
N PRO A 78 1.15 15.70 6.65
CA PRO A 78 1.67 16.21 7.90
C PRO A 78 1.79 17.74 7.79
N GLY A 79 0.81 18.45 8.34
CA GLY A 79 0.89 19.87 8.68
C GLY A 79 1.11 20.84 7.51
N ALA A 80 0.08 21.09 6.71
CA ALA A 80 -0.12 22.43 6.17
C ALA A 80 -0.91 23.24 7.22
N SER A 81 -0.24 23.58 8.31
CA SER A 81 -0.69 24.55 9.30
C SER A 81 0.50 25.43 9.62
N ALA A 82 0.78 26.38 8.72
CA ALA A 82 1.63 27.54 8.93
C ALA A 82 0.92 28.73 8.30
#